data_AF-A0A7X7MXJ6-F1
#
_entry.id   AF-A0A7X7MXJ6-F1
#
_cell.length_a   1.000
_cell.length_b   1.000
_cell.length_c   1.000
_cell.angle_alpha   90.00
_cell.angle_beta   90.00
_cell.angle_gamma   90.00
#
_symmetry.space_group_name_H-M   'P 1'
#
loop_
_entity.id
_entity.type
_entity.pdbx_description
1 polymer ?
#
loop_
_entity_poly.entity_id
_entity_poly.type
_entity_poly.pdbx_seq_one_letter_code
_entity_poly.pdbx_strand_id
1 'polypeptide(L)'
;MDHRNGYFQLIMSNGSTYVRLFPPIGTGEMFSLAELKDYLTLKGYTKYDQIHMNNVYANLKEQTDVLIDEKENYAVQESFKLTISPNKMTAVARFYPPSNFG
;
A
#
# COMPACT_ATOMS: atom_id res chain seq x y z
N MET A 1 22.90 0.68 -10.10
CA MET A 1 22.02 1.54 -9.30
C MET A 1 20.73 0.78 -9.09
N ASP A 2 20.25 0.69 -7.85
CA ASP A 2 18.98 0.03 -7.56
C ASP A 2 17.84 0.87 -8.14
N HIS A 3 16.98 0.23 -8.93
CA HIS A 3 15.76 0.82 -9.45
C HIS A 3 14.60 0.03 -8.86
N ARG A 4 13.68 0.70 -8.17
CA ARG A 4 12.59 0.03 -7.46
C ARG A 4 11.34 0.89 -7.52
N ASN A 5 10.22 0.27 -7.89
CA ASN A 5 8.93 0.94 -7.84
C ASN A 5 8.55 1.31 -6.41
N GLY A 6 7.76 2.36 -6.26
CA GLY A 6 7.09 2.65 -5.00
C GLY A 6 6.12 1.52 -4.66
N TYR A 7 6.03 1.20 -3.39
CA TYR A 7 5.06 0.25 -2.86
C TYR A 7 4.65 0.66 -1.45
N PHE A 8 3.73 -0.10 -0.87
CA PHE A 8 3.27 0.12 0.48
C PHE A 8 3.12 -1.21 1.21
N GLN A 9 3.14 -1.16 2.55
CA GLN A 9 3.04 -2.33 3.42
C GLN A 9 2.17 -2.00 4.63
N LEU A 10 1.31 -2.93 5.06
CA LEU A 10 0.61 -2.82 6.34
C LEU A 10 1.58 -3.14 7.48
N ILE A 11 1.57 -2.32 8.53
CA ILE A 11 2.42 -2.49 9.70
C ILE A 11 1.54 -2.42 10.94
N MET A 12 1.58 -3.46 11.76
CA MET A 12 0.98 -3.45 13.10
C MET A 12 2.05 -3.10 14.11
N SER A 13 1.82 -2.04 14.87
CA SER A 13 2.79 -1.56 15.85
C SER A 13 2.08 -0.87 17.00
N ASN A 14 2.53 -1.16 18.22
CA ASN A 14 2.08 -0.49 19.44
C ASN A 14 0.55 -0.45 19.63
N GLY A 15 -0.17 -1.50 19.26
CA GLY A 15 -1.63 -1.52 19.43
C GLY A 15 -2.41 -0.81 18.32
N SER A 16 -1.74 -0.34 17.25
CA SER A 16 -2.37 0.36 16.12
C SER A 16 -1.90 -0.21 14.77
N THR A 17 -2.67 0.08 13.73
CA THR A 17 -2.39 -0.34 12.35
C THR A 17 -1.97 0.86 11.51
N TYR A 18 -0.86 0.72 10.81
CA TYR A 18 -0.26 1.72 9.93
C TYR A 18 -0.13 1.17 8.51
N VAL A 19 -0.04 2.08 7.55
CA VAL A 19 0.50 1.80 6.23
C VAL A 19 1.83 2.51 6.11
N ARG A 20 2.87 1.74 5.85
CA ARG A 20 4.18 2.25 5.48
C ARG A 20 4.25 2.45 3.98
N LEU A 21 4.54 3.67 3.57
CA LEU A 21 4.72 4.05 2.17
C LEU A 21 6.21 4.09 1.85
N PHE A 22 6.60 3.46 0.74
CA PHE A 22 7.96 3.47 0.23
C PHE A 22 7.99 4.21 -1.11
N PRO A 23 8.73 5.33 -1.22
CA PRO A 23 8.87 6.02 -2.49
C PRO A 23 9.68 5.18 -3.50
N PRO A 24 9.50 5.45 -4.81
CA PRO A 24 10.31 4.82 -5.85
C PRO A 24 11.78 5.24 -5.75
N ILE A 25 12.67 4.37 -6.22
CA ILE A 25 14.11 4.62 -6.31
C ILE A 25 14.51 4.60 -7.78
N GLY A 26 15.29 5.61 -8.21
CA GLY A 26 15.77 5.75 -9.58
C GLY A 26 14.64 6.04 -10.56
N THR A 27 14.42 5.14 -11.51
CA THR A 27 13.40 5.21 -12.57
C THR A 27 12.16 4.39 -12.24
N GLY A 28 12.01 3.96 -10.98
CA GLY A 28 10.83 3.22 -10.54
C GLY A 28 9.57 4.07 -10.60
N GLU A 29 8.44 3.42 -10.81
CA GLU A 29 7.13 4.06 -10.86
C GLU A 29 6.48 4.13 -9.47
N MET A 30 5.75 5.22 -9.22
CA MET A 30 4.93 5.35 -8.01
C MET A 30 3.65 4.51 -8.16
N PHE A 31 3.25 3.80 -7.10
CA PHE A 31 1.95 3.14 -7.05
C PHE A 31 0.82 4.17 -7.09
N SER A 32 -0.35 3.83 -7.61
CA SER A 32 -1.44 4.81 -7.64
C SER A 32 -2.11 4.96 -6.27
N LEU A 33 -2.53 6.17 -5.93
CA LEU A 33 -3.29 6.41 -4.71
C LEU A 33 -4.64 5.65 -4.71
N ALA A 34 -5.24 5.46 -5.89
CA ALA A 34 -6.45 4.65 -6.05
C ALA A 34 -6.21 3.18 -5.66
N GLU A 35 -5.09 2.59 -6.09
CA GLU A 35 -4.70 1.22 -5.73
C GLU A 35 -4.56 1.05 -4.20
N LEU A 36 -3.93 2.03 -3.52
CA LEU A 36 -3.82 2.01 -2.07
C LEU A 36 -5.20 2.06 -1.39
N LYS A 37 -6.10 2.93 -1.86
CA LYS A 37 -7.47 3.05 -1.32
C LYS A 37 -8.30 1.78 -1.54
N ASP A 38 -8.20 1.19 -2.72
CA ASP A 38 -8.83 -0.09 -3.07
C ASP A 38 -8.33 -1.20 -2.13
N TYR A 39 -7.01 -1.28 -1.94
CA TYR A 39 -6.39 -2.26 -1.05
C TYR A 39 -6.89 -2.11 0.39
N LEU A 40 -6.91 -0.89 0.92
CA LEU A 40 -7.38 -0.62 2.28
C LEU A 40 -8.86 -0.96 2.45
N THR A 41 -9.69 -0.60 1.47
CA THR A 41 -11.12 -0.94 1.46
C THR A 41 -11.31 -2.46 1.44
N LEU A 42 -10.55 -3.19 0.62
CA LEU A 42 -10.60 -4.65 0.54
C LEU A 42 -10.23 -5.31 1.88
N LYS A 43 -9.32 -4.71 2.64
CA LYS A 43 -8.93 -5.18 3.99
C LYS A 43 -9.84 -4.65 5.11
N GLY A 44 -10.89 -3.88 4.78
CA GLY A 44 -11.89 -3.37 5.73
C GLY A 44 -11.58 -1.99 6.34
N TYR A 45 -10.46 -1.37 5.97
CA TYR A 45 -10.07 -0.05 6.47
C TYR A 45 -10.76 1.07 5.67
N THR A 46 -11.83 1.65 6.23
CA THR A 46 -12.63 2.68 5.55
C THR A 46 -12.70 4.02 6.30
N LYS A 47 -12.19 4.09 7.53
CA LYS A 47 -12.37 5.23 8.45
C LYS A 47 -11.12 6.06 8.73
N TYR A 48 -10.03 5.83 8.01
CA TYR A 48 -8.78 6.58 8.17
C TYR A 48 -8.89 8.00 7.60
N ASP A 49 -7.99 8.89 8.02
CA ASP A 49 -7.91 10.25 7.49
C ASP A 49 -7.37 10.24 6.04
N GLN A 50 -8.30 10.31 5.08
CA GLN A 50 -7.96 10.34 3.67
C GLN A 50 -7.24 11.64 3.26
N ILE A 51 -7.51 12.76 3.93
CA ILE A 51 -6.87 14.05 3.62
C ILE A 51 -5.40 13.96 4.01
N HIS A 52 -5.12 13.48 5.22
CA HIS A 52 -3.77 13.24 5.69
C HIS A 52 -3.03 12.24 4.80
N MET A 53 -3.65 11.11 4.45
CA MET A 53 -3.06 10.13 3.52
C MET A 53 -2.70 10.75 2.16
N ASN A 54 -3.61 11.51 1.55
CA ASN A 54 -3.36 12.16 0.26
C ASN A 54 -2.19 13.16 0.36
N ASN A 55 -2.12 13.93 1.45
CA ASN A 55 -1.06 14.90 1.69
C ASN A 55 0.31 14.23 1.88
N VAL A 56 0.37 13.14 2.64
CA VAL A 56 1.61 12.35 2.82
C VAL A 56 2.04 11.75 1.49
N TYR A 57 1.11 11.12 0.75
CA TYR A 57 1.40 10.54 -0.56
C TYR A 57 1.95 11.58 -1.55
N ALA A 58 1.35 12.78 -1.61
CA ALA A 58 1.80 13.85 -2.51
C ALA A 58 3.19 14.40 -2.19
N ASN A 59 3.63 14.28 -0.93
CA ASN A 59 4.91 14.80 -0.46
C ASN A 59 5.91 13.69 -0.08
N LEU A 60 5.66 12.45 -0.50
CA LEU A 60 6.46 11.29 -0.11
C LEU A 60 7.87 11.37 -0.71
N LYS A 61 8.86 11.67 0.13
CA LYS A 61 10.29 11.71 -0.24
C LYS A 61 11.09 10.58 0.39
N GLU A 62 10.64 10.13 1.55
CA GLU A 62 11.26 9.08 2.34
C GLU A 62 10.20 8.07 2.79
N GLN A 63 10.64 6.96 3.37
CA GLN A 63 9.72 6.00 3.95
C GLN A 63 8.91 6.67 5.05
N THR A 64 7.57 6.57 5.01
CA THR A 64 6.69 7.24 5.98
C THR A 64 5.55 6.32 6.39
N ASP A 65 5.25 6.29 7.68
CA ASP A 65 4.16 5.52 8.26
C ASP A 65 2.94 6.42 8.45
N VAL A 66 1.79 5.96 7.96
CA VAL A 66 0.51 6.65 8.08
C VAL A 66 -0.43 5.80 8.92
N LEU A 67 -0.99 6.38 9.99
CA LEU A 67 -1.95 5.70 10.85
C LEU A 67 -3.25 5.42 10.07
N ILE A 68 -3.71 4.17 10.12
CA ILE A 68 -4.94 3.71 9.45
C ILE A 68 -6.02 3.34 10.46
N ASP A 69 -5.63 2.71 11.56
CA ASP A 69 -6.54 2.29 12.61
C ASP A 69 -5.83 2.43 13.96
N GLU A 70 -6.51 2.98 14.95
CA GLU A 70 -6.01 3.06 16.33
C GLU A 70 -5.98 1.69 17.00
N LYS A 71 -6.61 0.68 16.39
CA LYS A 71 -6.56 -0.71 16.83
C LYS A 71 -5.60 -1.55 16.00
N GLU A 72 -4.95 -2.49 16.67
CA GLU A 72 -4.14 -3.51 16.03
C GLU A 72 -5.05 -4.58 15.44
N ASN A 73 -4.95 -4.77 14.13
CA ASN A 73 -5.69 -5.79 13.41
C ASN A 73 -4.81 -7.02 13.13
N TYR A 74 -5.43 -8.09 12.64
CA TYR A 74 -4.73 -9.34 12.32
C TYR A 74 -3.70 -9.16 11.21
N ALA A 75 -2.67 -10.02 11.23
CA ALA A 75 -1.66 -10.09 10.18
C ALA A 75 -2.26 -10.43 8.82
N VAL A 76 -1.67 -9.86 7.76
CA VAL A 76 -2.21 -9.91 6.41
C VAL A 76 -1.20 -10.53 5.47
N GLN A 77 -1.39 -11.82 5.21
CA GLN A 77 -0.55 -12.59 4.30
C GLN A 77 -0.36 -11.92 2.94
N GLU A 78 0.79 -12.21 2.33
CA GLU A 78 1.11 -11.81 0.96
C GLU A 78 -0.08 -12.08 0.04
N SER A 79 -0.44 -11.08 -0.75
CA SER A 79 -1.59 -11.15 -1.63
C SER A 79 -1.32 -10.44 -2.94
N PHE A 80 -2.12 -10.73 -3.95
CA PHE A 80 -1.98 -10.08 -5.25
C PHE A 80 -3.35 -9.73 -5.85
N LYS A 81 -3.36 -8.69 -6.68
CA LYS A 81 -4.49 -8.33 -7.55
C LYS A 81 -4.13 -8.70 -8.97
N LEU A 82 -4.90 -9.59 -9.59
CA LEU A 82 -4.77 -9.93 -11.01
C LEU A 82 -5.77 -9.11 -11.81
N THR A 83 -5.30 -8.43 -12.85
CA THR A 83 -6.15 -7.71 -13.81
C THR A 83 -5.89 -8.25 -15.20
N ILE A 84 -6.93 -8.77 -15.84
CA ILE A 84 -6.88 -9.29 -17.21
C ILE A 84 -7.60 -8.29 -18.11
N SER A 85 -6.94 -7.88 -19.20
CA SER A 85 -7.54 -6.96 -20.15
C SER A 85 -8.79 -7.57 -20.80
N PRO A 86 -9.81 -6.77 -21.19
CA PRO A 86 -11.03 -7.30 -21.79
C PRO A 86 -10.79 -8.13 -23.07
N ASN A 87 -9.77 -7.77 -23.84
CA ASN A 87 -9.33 -8.51 -25.03
C ASN A 87 -8.54 -9.80 -24.71
N LYS A 88 -8.30 -10.10 -23.41
CA LYS A 88 -7.57 -11.26 -22.90
C LYS A 88 -6.12 -11.39 -23.38
N MET A 89 -5.54 -10.33 -23.91
CA MET A 89 -4.16 -10.33 -24.42
C MET A 89 -3.12 -9.98 -23.36
N THR A 90 -3.53 -9.34 -22.26
CA THR A 90 -2.64 -8.87 -21.22
C THR A 90 -3.16 -9.27 -19.84
N ALA A 91 -2.26 -9.81 -19.01
CA ALA A 91 -2.52 -10.05 -17.60
C ALA A 91 -1.47 -9.30 -16.78
N VAL A 92 -1.93 -8.50 -15.81
CA VAL A 92 -1.08 -7.74 -14.90
C VAL A 92 -1.35 -8.23 -13.48
N ALA A 93 -0.32 -8.75 -12.82
CA ALA A 93 -0.37 -9.12 -11.40
C ALA A 93 0.34 -8.05 -10.57
N ARG A 94 -0.38 -7.50 -9.59
CA ARG A 94 0.16 -6.56 -8.60
C ARG A 94 0.31 -7.28 -7.27
N PHE A 95 1.54 -7.45 -6.80
CA PHE A 95 1.85 -8.10 -5.53
C PHE A 95 1.90 -7.08 -4.39
N TYR A 96 1.29 -7.42 -3.27
CA TYR A 96 1.31 -6.65 -2.04
C TYR A 96 2.11 -7.43 -1.01
N PRO A 97 3.12 -6.79 -0.37
CA PRO A 97 3.94 -7.46 0.61
C PRO A 97 3.09 -7.90 1.83
N PRO A 98 3.53 -8.94 2.53
CA PRO A 98 2.94 -9.32 3.81
C PRO A 98 3.01 -8.17 4.81
N SER A 99 2.15 -8.17 5.82
CA SER A 99 2.34 -7.29 6.96
C SER A 99 3.56 -7.73 7.77
N ASN A 100 4.02 -6.90 8.71
CA ASN A 100 5.20 -7.22 9.53
C ASN A 100 5.08 -8.50 10.39
N PHE A 101 3.87 -9.05 10.52
CA PHE A 101 3.61 -10.31 11.23
C PHE A 101 2.96 -11.40 10.35
N GLY A 102 2.85 -11.21 9.03
CA GLY A 102 2.31 -12.26 8.15
C GLY A 102 2.01 -11.78 6.77
#